data_AF-A0A3B9NSU8-F1
#
_entry.id   AF-A0A3B9NSU8-F1
#
_cell.length_a   1.000
_cell.length_b   1.000
_cell.length_c   1.000
_cell.angle_alpha   90.00
_cell.angle_beta   90.00
_cell.angle_gamma   90.00
#
_symmetry.space_group_name_H-M   'P 1'
#
loop_
_entity.id
_entity.type
_entity.pdbx_description
1 polymer ?
#
loop_
_entity_poly.entity_id
_entity_poly.type
_entity_poly.pdbx_seq_one_letter_code
_entity_poly.pdbx_strand_id
1 'polypeptide(L)' 'MSKTTHKTFCRFCHAYCAIEVDVEDGKPITVRGDASDPVYGGYTCIKGR' A
#
# COMPACT_ATOMS: atom_id res chain seq x y z
N MET A 1 17.06 -12.31 4.63
CA MET A 1 16.20 -11.87 3.50
C MET A 1 15.96 -10.39 3.68
N SER A 2 16.14 -9.60 2.62
CA SER A 2 16.02 -8.13 2.70
C SER A 2 14.56 -7.75 2.47
N LYS A 3 13.93 -7.18 3.49
CA LYS A 3 12.57 -6.64 3.41
C LYS A 3 12.65 -5.14 3.13
N THR A 4 12.03 -4.69 2.04
CA THR A 4 11.95 -3.26 1.69
C THR A 4 10.50 -2.80 1.61
N THR A 5 10.23 -1.57 2.03
CA THR A 5 8.90 -0.97 1.94
C THR A 5 8.87 0.03 0.80
N HIS A 6 7.87 -0.08 -0.06
CA HIS A 6 7.67 0.80 -1.21
C HIS A 6 6.34 1.57 -1.06
N LYS A 7 6.39 2.89 -1.24
CA LYS A 7 5.18 3.72 -1.36
C LYS A 7 4.64 3.66 -2.78
N THR A 8 3.34 3.44 -2.91
CA THR A 8 2.63 3.37 -4.19
C THR A 8 1.14 3.68 -4.00
N PHE A 9 0.30 3.36 -4.97
CA PHE A 9 -1.15 3.56 -4.89
C PHE A 9 -1.91 2.33 -5.36
N CYS A 10 -3.09 2.09 -4.78
CA CYS A 10 -3.99 1.02 -5.20
C CYS A 10 -4.60 1.35 -6.57
N ARG A 11 -4.52 0.41 -7.52
CA ARG A 11 -5.04 0.61 -8.90
C ARG A 11 -6.41 -0.01 -9.15
N PHE A 12 -7.07 -0.53 -8.12
CA PHE A 12 -8.34 -1.25 -8.29
C PHE A 12 -9.48 -0.34 -8.77
N CYS A 13 -9.51 0.91 -8.31
CA CYS A 13 -10.50 1.91 -8.73
C CYS A 13 -9.84 3.28 -8.87
N HIS A 14 -10.65 4.26 -9.31
CA HIS A 14 -10.25 5.64 -9.55
C HIS A 14 -10.03 6.47 -8.27
N ALA A 15 -10.15 5.88 -7.08
CA ALA A 15 -9.81 6.56 -5.82
C ALA A 15 -8.30 6.61 -5.57
N TYR A 16 -7.53 5.69 -6.16
CA TYR A 16 -6.06 5.68 -6.07
C TYR A 16 -5.49 5.84 -4.67
N CYS A 17 -6.04 5.10 -3.68
CA CYS A 17 -5.59 5.18 -2.29
C CYS A 17 -4.07 4.97 -2.17
N ALA A 18 -3.39 5.85 -1.44
CA ALA A 18 -1.97 5.71 -1.14
C ALA A 18 -1.73 4.50 -0.23
N ILE A 19 -0.76 3.67 -0.58
CA ILE A 19 -0.44 2.43 0.12
C ILE A 19 1.07 2.24 0.26
N GLU A 20 1.45 1.46 1.27
CA GLU A 20 2.79 0.92 1.45
C GLU A 20 2.76 -0.59 1.18
N VAL A 21 3.74 -1.08 0.44
CA VAL A 21 3.90 -2.49 0.12
C VAL A 21 5.25 -2.96 0.63
N ASP A 22 5.23 -3.95 1.51
CA ASP A 22 6.45 -4.64 1.91
C ASP A 22 6.78 -5.72 0.89
N VAL A 23 8.01 -5.71 0.40
CA VAL A 23 8.54 -6.65 -0.59
C VAL A 23 9.68 -7.44 0.04
N GLU A 24 9.59 -8.75 -0.05
CA GLU A 24 10.63 -9.70 0.37
C GLU A 24 10.92 -10.64 -0.81
N ASP A 25 12.20 -10.76 -1.18
CA ASP A 25 12.67 -11.59 -2.29
C ASP A 25 11.90 -11.33 -3.61
N GLY A 26 11.62 -10.05 -3.88
CA GLY A 26 10.89 -9.59 -5.07
C GLY A 26 9.38 -9.84 -5.04
N LYS A 27 8.84 -10.36 -3.95
CA LYS A 27 7.41 -10.65 -3.79
C LYS A 27 6.77 -9.71 -2.78
N PRO A 28 5.58 -9.13 -3.08
CA PRO A 28 4.82 -8.39 -2.09
C PRO A 28 4.28 -9.35 -1.03
N ILE A 29 4.53 -9.04 0.25
CA ILE A 29 4.12 -9.87 1.38
C ILE A 29 3.11 -9.18 2.29
N THR A 30 3.03 -7.85 2.26
CA THR A 30 2.07 -7.09 3.06
C THR A 30 1.70 -5.80 2.35
N VAL A 31 0.41 -5.47 2.35
CA VAL A 31 -0.15 -4.21 1.85
C VAL A 31 -0.86 -3.51 2.98
N ARG A 32 -0.64 -2.20 3.13
CA ARG A 32 -1.32 -1.34 4.10
C ARG A 32 -1.50 0.06 3.53
N GLY A 33 -2.45 0.83 4.05
CA GLY A 33 -2.58 2.23 3.66
C GLY A 33 -1.40 3.06 4.19
N ASP A 34 -1.01 4.09 3.43
CA ASP A 34 -0.01 5.06 3.88
C ASP A 34 -0.64 6.00 4.90
N ALA A 35 -0.25 5.85 6.17
CA ALA A 35 -0.76 6.67 7.28
C ALA A 35 -0.39 8.17 7.17
N SER A 36 0.63 8.50 6.36
CA SER A 36 1.03 9.89 6.09
C SER A 36 0.25 10.54 4.95
N ASP A 37 -0.61 9.80 4.24
CA ASP A 37 -1.43 10.34 3.18
C ASP A 37 -2.47 11.34 3.72
N PRO A 38 -2.49 12.60 3.26
CA PRO A 38 -3.38 13.62 3.81
C PRO A 38 -4.85 13.43 3.40
N VAL A 39 -5.12 12.62 2.38
CA VAL A 39 -6.47 12.42 1.83
C VAL A 39 -7.20 11.30 2.58
N TYR A 40 -6.54 10.16 2.77
CA TYR A 40 -7.13 8.95 3.32
C TYR A 40 -6.55 8.54 4.69
N GLY A 41 -5.43 9.12 5.13
CA GLY A 41 -4.87 8.86 6.46
C GLY A 41 -4.59 7.38 6.74
N GLY A 42 -4.19 6.62 5.71
CA GLY A 42 -3.96 5.18 5.80
C GLY A 42 -5.20 4.30 5.64
N TYR A 43 -6.37 4.87 5.36
CA TYR A 43 -7.56 4.07 5.04
C TYR A 43 -7.43 3.35 3.69
N THR A 44 -7.69 2.04 3.71
CA THR A 44 -7.96 1.24 2.51
C THR A 44 -9.23 0.41 2.69
N CYS A 45 -10.04 0.31 1.61
CA CYS A 45 -11.20 -0.58 1.57
C CYS A 45 -10.76 -2.05 1.45
N ILE A 46 -11.72 -2.99 1.55
CA ILE A 46 -11.44 -4.44 1.47
C ILE A 46 -10.73 -4.88 0.18
N LYS A 47 -10.84 -4.09 -0.90
CA LYS A 47 -10.24 -4.39 -2.21
C LYS A 47 -8.75 -4.03 -2.30
N GLY A 48 -8.28 -3.17 -1.39
CA GLY A 48 -6.88 -2.71 -1.33
C GLY A 48 -6.11 -3.31 -0.16
N ARG A 49 -6.60 -4.41 0.43
CA ARG A 49 -5.96 -5.17 1.50
C ARG A 49 -5.42 -6.48 0.98
#